data_AF-A0A031IK12-F1
#
_entry.id   AF-A0A031IK12-F1
#
_cell.length_a   1.000
_cell.length_b   1.000
_cell.length_c   1.000
_cell.angle_alpha   90.00
_cell.angle_beta   90.00
_cell.angle_gamma   90.00
#
_symmetry.space_group_name_H-M   'P 1'
#
loop_
_entity.id
_entity.type
_entity.pdbx_description
1 polymer ?
#
loop_
_entity_poly.entity_id
_entity_poly.type
_entity_poly.pdbx_seq_one_letter_code
_entity_poly.pdbx_strand_id
1 'polypeptide(L)'
;MQLEELLRRANQKLTVPGMHPSVVRIARDVIQELYPHGIKLGIAQSFRSIAEQNALYAKGRTTQGPIVTQARGGQSNHNFGVAIDVFLYEDGALFLSPPDARLRRIVAAMKRRGMDWGGDWSRFPDYPHFELYDHVSLARHHVPKPGHYLRERIQAPELVRAIEKRLGLMVTGIFDIRLTRAIQAFQQTSRLAVDGIVGPQTWRRLFPVSP
;
A
#
# COMPACT_ATOMS: atom_id res chain seq x y z
N MET A 1 -16.01 -11.91 -19.32
CA MET A 1 -16.12 -10.54 -18.79
C MET A 1 -15.28 -9.61 -19.65
N GLN A 2 -15.87 -8.52 -20.13
CA GLN A 2 -15.17 -7.48 -20.91
C GLN A 2 -14.25 -6.65 -20.00
N LEU A 3 -13.19 -6.05 -20.56
CA LEU A 3 -12.23 -5.22 -19.79
C LEU A 3 -12.92 -4.05 -19.09
N GLU A 4 -13.86 -3.38 -19.76
CA GLU A 4 -14.60 -2.26 -19.18
C GLU A 4 -15.39 -2.68 -17.93
N GLU A 5 -16.08 -3.82 -17.99
CA GLU A 5 -16.80 -4.39 -16.85
C GLU A 5 -15.83 -4.78 -15.71
N LEU A 6 -14.64 -5.30 -16.05
CA LEU A 6 -13.61 -5.64 -15.08
C LEU A 6 -13.11 -4.40 -14.33
N LEU A 7 -12.80 -3.32 -15.07
CA LEU A 7 -12.40 -2.04 -14.50
C LEU A 7 -13.52 -1.39 -13.68
N ARG A 8 -14.77 -1.48 -14.15
CA ARG A 8 -15.94 -0.98 -13.42
C ARG A 8 -16.09 -1.67 -12.06
N ARG A 9 -15.96 -3.00 -12.02
CA ARG A 9 -15.98 -3.78 -10.76
C ARG A 9 -14.82 -3.45 -9.84
N ALA A 10 -13.60 -3.35 -10.38
CA ALA A 10 -12.43 -2.95 -9.60
C ALA A 10 -12.61 -1.56 -8.97
N ASN A 11 -13.17 -0.61 -9.73
CA ASN A 11 -13.40 0.76 -9.24
C ASN A 11 -14.36 0.83 -8.05
N GLN A 12 -15.31 -0.10 -7.90
CA GLN A 12 -16.17 -0.16 -6.71
C GLN A 12 -15.36 -0.31 -5.40
N LYS A 13 -14.14 -0.87 -5.48
CA LYS A 13 -13.20 -0.99 -4.36
C LYS A 13 -12.11 0.08 -4.39
N LEU A 14 -11.63 0.46 -5.58
CA LEU A 14 -10.49 1.37 -5.72
C LEU A 14 -10.85 2.86 -5.55
N THR A 15 -12.09 3.28 -5.81
CA THR A 15 -12.47 4.71 -5.73
C THR A 15 -13.18 5.09 -4.44
N VAL A 16 -13.06 4.27 -3.39
CA VAL A 16 -13.58 4.61 -2.07
C VAL A 16 -12.71 5.71 -1.42
N PRO A 17 -13.29 6.61 -0.60
CA PRO A 17 -12.52 7.59 0.15
C PRO A 17 -11.41 6.93 1.00
N GLY A 18 -10.22 7.53 1.00
CA GLY A 18 -9.07 7.04 1.75
C GLY A 18 -8.06 6.21 0.94
N MET A 19 -8.40 5.79 -0.28
CA MET A 19 -7.45 5.10 -1.17
C MET A 19 -6.31 6.03 -1.64
N HIS A 20 -5.08 5.53 -1.62
CA HIS A 20 -3.93 6.24 -2.15
C HIS A 20 -3.99 6.28 -3.69
N PRO A 21 -3.86 7.44 -4.35
CA PRO A 21 -4.01 7.56 -5.80
C PRO A 21 -3.07 6.65 -6.61
N SER A 22 -1.83 6.45 -6.15
CA SER A 22 -0.91 5.52 -6.81
C SER A 22 -1.39 4.07 -6.77
N VAL A 23 -2.03 3.61 -5.68
CA VAL A 23 -2.57 2.24 -5.62
C VAL A 23 -3.70 2.07 -6.63
N VAL A 24 -4.58 3.07 -6.74
CA VAL A 24 -5.67 3.08 -7.73
C VAL A 24 -5.13 3.01 -9.16
N ARG A 25 -4.15 3.85 -9.49
CA ARG A 25 -3.50 3.86 -10.81
C ARG A 25 -2.84 2.52 -11.11
N ILE A 26 -1.99 2.03 -10.20
CA ILE A 26 -1.25 0.78 -10.37
C ILE A 26 -2.20 -0.39 -10.58
N ALA A 27 -3.26 -0.51 -9.76
CA ALA A 27 -4.23 -1.59 -9.91
C ALA A 27 -4.92 -1.58 -11.28
N ARG A 28 -5.33 -0.39 -11.77
CA ARG A 28 -5.92 -0.24 -13.11
C ARG A 28 -4.94 -0.62 -14.22
N ASP A 29 -3.71 -0.13 -14.13
CA ASP A 29 -2.67 -0.42 -15.12
C ASP A 29 -2.36 -1.92 -15.19
N VAL A 30 -2.32 -2.62 -14.04
CA VAL A 30 -2.08 -4.06 -13.99
C VAL A 30 -3.28 -4.84 -14.53
N ILE A 31 -4.51 -4.43 -14.22
CA ILE A 31 -5.73 -5.03 -14.80
C ILE A 31 -5.66 -4.92 -16.33
N GLN A 32 -5.34 -3.74 -16.87
CA GLN A 32 -5.25 -3.51 -18.32
C GLN A 32 -4.10 -4.29 -18.96
N GLU A 33 -2.92 -4.33 -18.32
CA GLU A 33 -1.75 -5.07 -18.81
C GLU A 33 -2.04 -6.57 -18.93
N LEU A 34 -2.68 -7.16 -17.91
CA LEU A 34 -2.81 -8.61 -17.80
C LEU A 34 -4.07 -9.17 -18.48
N TYR A 35 -5.07 -8.33 -18.74
CA TYR A 35 -6.31 -8.71 -19.43
C TYR A 35 -6.09 -9.42 -20.80
N PRO A 36 -5.29 -8.90 -21.75
CA PRO A 36 -5.06 -9.58 -23.04
C PRO A 36 -4.35 -10.94 -22.89
N HIS A 37 -3.74 -11.21 -21.74
CA HIS A 37 -3.11 -12.48 -21.42
C HIS A 37 -4.07 -13.47 -20.71
N GLY A 38 -5.38 -13.20 -20.73
CA GLY A 38 -6.41 -14.05 -20.14
C GLY A 38 -6.55 -13.90 -18.62
N ILE A 39 -5.80 -13.00 -17.99
CA ILE A 39 -5.79 -12.79 -16.54
C ILE A 39 -6.82 -11.70 -16.20
N LYS A 40 -8.01 -12.12 -15.78
CA LYS A 40 -9.10 -11.23 -15.36
C LYS A 40 -8.97 -10.90 -13.88
N LEU A 41 -8.05 -10.00 -13.55
CA LEU A 41 -7.72 -9.61 -12.18
C LEU A 41 -8.85 -8.79 -11.53
N GLY A 42 -9.31 -9.22 -10.37
CA GLY A 42 -10.29 -8.53 -9.52
C GLY A 42 -9.68 -8.02 -8.21
N ILE A 43 -10.37 -7.06 -7.58
CA ILE A 43 -10.00 -6.48 -6.28
C ILE A 43 -10.96 -7.01 -5.21
N ALA A 44 -10.45 -7.83 -4.29
CA ALA A 44 -11.24 -8.40 -3.18
C ALA A 44 -11.38 -7.40 -2.04
N GLN A 45 -10.26 -6.82 -1.61
CA GLN A 45 -10.17 -5.84 -0.52
C GLN A 45 -9.31 -4.64 -0.93
N SER A 46 -9.57 -3.52 -0.27
CA SER A 46 -8.96 -2.21 -0.54
C SER A 46 -8.88 -1.44 0.79
N PHE A 47 -9.18 -0.14 0.82
CA PHE A 47 -9.34 0.59 2.08
C PHE A 47 -10.39 -0.07 2.99
N ARG A 48 -10.05 -0.14 4.28
CA ARG A 48 -10.95 -0.56 5.37
C ARG A 48 -10.78 0.40 6.54
N SER A 49 -11.87 0.94 7.05
CA SER A 49 -11.85 1.78 8.26
C SER A 49 -11.37 0.99 9.50
N ILE A 50 -11.02 1.74 10.56
CA ILE A 50 -10.64 1.18 11.86
C ILE A 50 -11.77 0.30 12.44
N ALA A 51 -13.02 0.77 12.32
CA ALA A 51 -14.19 0.05 12.81
C ALA A 51 -14.40 -1.27 12.05
N GLU A 52 -14.31 -1.25 10.72
CA GLU A 52 -14.42 -2.47 9.89
C GLU A 52 -13.30 -3.47 10.19
N GLN A 53 -12.06 -2.99 10.38
CA GLN A 53 -10.94 -3.85 10.76
C GLN A 53 -11.14 -4.46 12.15
N ASN A 54 -11.62 -3.71 13.13
CA ASN A 54 -11.93 -4.23 14.46
C ASN A 54 -13.06 -5.27 14.41
N ALA A 55 -14.09 -5.06 13.57
CA ALA A 55 -15.14 -6.04 13.36
C ALA A 55 -14.59 -7.35 12.74
N LEU A 56 -13.63 -7.26 11.82
CA LEU A 56 -12.97 -8.45 11.27
C LEU A 56 -12.05 -9.13 12.31
N TYR A 57 -11.36 -8.36 13.14
CA TYR A 57 -10.56 -8.89 14.25
C TYR A 57 -11.43 -9.61 15.30
N ALA A 58 -12.68 -9.16 15.51
CA ALA A 58 -13.61 -9.79 16.45
C ALA A 58 -14.02 -11.22 16.03
N LYS A 59 -14.04 -11.54 14.72
CA LYS A 59 -14.45 -12.87 14.23
C LYS A 59 -13.55 -13.97 14.77
N GLY A 60 -14.15 -15.03 15.31
CA GLY A 60 -13.48 -16.16 15.93
C GLY A 60 -12.82 -15.82 17.28
N ARG A 61 -13.07 -14.62 17.82
CA ARG A 61 -12.58 -14.17 19.13
C ARG A 61 -13.73 -13.76 20.04
N THR A 62 -14.47 -12.72 19.65
CA THR A 62 -15.64 -12.20 20.37
C THR A 62 -16.93 -12.30 19.57
N THR A 63 -16.85 -12.60 18.28
CA THR A 63 -18.01 -12.93 17.42
C THR A 63 -17.81 -14.27 16.72
N GLN A 64 -18.90 -14.89 16.26
CA GLN A 64 -18.84 -16.17 15.54
C GLN A 64 -18.16 -16.04 14.17
N GLY A 65 -17.65 -17.16 13.68
CA GLY A 65 -16.97 -17.28 12.38
C GLY A 65 -15.46 -17.53 12.50
N PRO A 66 -14.76 -17.74 11.37
CA PRO A 66 -13.34 -18.01 11.37
C PRO A 66 -12.52 -16.75 11.68
N ILE A 67 -11.33 -16.93 12.25
CA ILE A 67 -10.32 -15.86 12.33
C ILE A 67 -9.83 -15.55 10.92
N VAL A 68 -10.06 -14.33 10.46
CA VAL A 68 -9.67 -13.86 9.10
C VAL A 68 -8.56 -12.82 9.12
N THR A 69 -8.12 -12.37 10.30
CA THR A 69 -7.05 -11.38 10.47
C THR A 69 -6.44 -11.49 11.86
N GLN A 70 -5.14 -11.18 11.97
CA GLN A 70 -4.43 -10.97 13.23
C GLN A 70 -4.29 -9.48 13.60
N ALA A 71 -4.57 -8.57 12.66
CA ALA A 71 -4.46 -7.13 12.86
C ALA A 71 -5.75 -6.52 13.43
N ARG A 72 -5.62 -5.71 14.49
CA ARG A 72 -6.66 -4.77 14.95
C ARG A 72 -6.72 -3.55 14.03
N GLY A 73 -7.72 -2.69 14.23
CA GLY A 73 -7.79 -1.37 13.60
C GLY A 73 -6.52 -0.56 13.84
N GLY A 74 -5.97 0.03 12.77
CA GLY A 74 -4.71 0.78 12.79
C GLY A 74 -3.47 -0.11 12.78
N GLN A 75 -3.64 -1.42 12.65
CA GLN A 75 -2.56 -2.40 12.54
C GLN A 75 -2.56 -3.14 11.19
N SER A 76 -3.36 -2.69 10.23
CA SER A 76 -3.43 -3.21 8.87
C SER A 76 -3.15 -2.10 7.87
N ASN A 77 -2.36 -2.38 6.84
CA ASN A 77 -2.05 -1.41 5.77
C ASN A 77 -3.30 -1.03 4.94
N HIS A 78 -4.36 -1.85 4.97
CA HIS A 78 -5.68 -1.47 4.44
C HIS A 78 -6.30 -0.26 5.15
N ASN A 79 -5.95 -0.01 6.42
CA ASN A 79 -6.47 1.15 7.17
C ASN A 79 -5.94 2.50 6.68
N PHE A 80 -4.92 2.47 5.82
CA PHE A 80 -4.27 3.66 5.29
C PHE A 80 -4.42 3.79 3.77
N GLY A 81 -5.22 2.91 3.15
CA GLY A 81 -5.51 2.95 1.71
C GLY A 81 -4.32 2.66 0.81
N VAL A 82 -3.29 1.99 1.36
CA VAL A 82 -2.05 1.66 0.66
C VAL A 82 -1.96 0.19 0.26
N ALA A 83 -2.98 -0.62 0.54
CA ALA A 83 -3.00 -2.05 0.27
C ALA A 83 -4.27 -2.51 -0.46
N ILE A 84 -4.12 -3.59 -1.23
CA ILE A 84 -5.19 -4.29 -1.95
C ILE A 84 -4.99 -5.80 -1.87
N ASP A 85 -6.10 -6.52 -1.81
CA ASP A 85 -6.12 -7.97 -2.01
C ASP A 85 -6.69 -8.27 -3.39
N VAL A 86 -6.05 -9.18 -4.13
CA VAL A 86 -6.46 -9.50 -5.51
C VAL A 86 -6.87 -10.97 -5.68
N PHE A 87 -7.69 -11.22 -6.69
CA PHE A 87 -8.15 -12.55 -7.09
C PHE A 87 -8.32 -12.61 -8.62
N LEU A 88 -8.56 -13.79 -9.18
CA LEU A 88 -8.94 -13.96 -10.58
C LEU A 88 -10.41 -14.32 -10.74
N TYR A 89 -11.07 -13.74 -11.74
CA TYR A 89 -12.40 -14.17 -12.16
C TYR A 89 -12.32 -15.47 -12.98
N GLU A 90 -12.55 -16.61 -12.33
CA GLU A 90 -12.65 -17.97 -12.90
C GLU A 90 -13.83 -18.69 -12.27
N ASP A 91 -14.99 -18.67 -12.93
CA ASP A 91 -16.27 -19.21 -12.44
C ASP A 91 -16.59 -18.86 -10.96
N GLY A 92 -16.16 -17.66 -10.56
CA GLY A 92 -16.11 -17.23 -9.17
C GLY A 92 -14.84 -16.45 -8.88
N ALA A 93 -14.56 -16.27 -7.59
CA ALA A 93 -13.32 -15.66 -7.12
C ALA A 93 -12.28 -16.76 -6.86
N LEU A 94 -11.20 -16.78 -7.65
CA LEU A 94 -10.07 -17.67 -7.45
C LEU A 94 -8.90 -16.90 -6.81
N PHE A 95 -8.54 -17.28 -5.59
CA PHE A 95 -7.34 -16.77 -4.92
C PHE A 95 -6.16 -17.69 -5.23
N LEU A 96 -5.10 -17.13 -5.82
CA LEU A 96 -3.93 -17.91 -6.24
C LEU A 96 -2.91 -18.05 -5.11
N SER A 97 -2.17 -19.15 -5.13
CA SER A 97 -0.99 -19.40 -4.30
C SER A 97 0.16 -19.96 -5.15
N PRO A 98 1.43 -19.87 -4.69
CA PRO A 98 2.55 -20.52 -5.37
C PRO A 98 2.35 -22.04 -5.47
N PRO A 99 2.80 -22.68 -6.56
CA PRO A 99 3.65 -22.16 -7.63
C PRO A 99 2.91 -21.67 -8.90
N ASP A 100 1.74 -21.02 -8.81
CA ASP A 100 0.96 -20.59 -9.99
C ASP A 100 1.69 -19.57 -10.89
N ALA A 101 1.70 -19.82 -12.21
CA ALA A 101 2.36 -18.94 -13.19
C ALA A 101 1.65 -17.60 -13.41
N ARG A 102 0.32 -17.55 -13.28
CA ARG A 102 -0.49 -16.32 -13.34
C ARG A 102 -0.17 -15.45 -12.12
N LEU A 103 -0.01 -16.06 -10.94
CA LEU A 103 0.43 -15.34 -9.73
C LEU A 103 1.80 -14.70 -9.94
N ARG A 104 2.77 -15.43 -10.49
CA ARG A 104 4.09 -14.84 -10.83
C ARG A 104 3.99 -13.63 -11.77
N ARG A 105 3.10 -13.66 -12.76
CA ARG A 105 2.86 -12.52 -13.67
C ARG A 105 2.25 -11.32 -12.95
N ILE A 106 1.26 -11.56 -12.06
CA ILE A 106 0.64 -10.51 -11.24
C ILE A 106 1.69 -9.88 -10.31
N VAL A 107 2.45 -10.70 -9.59
CA VAL A 107 3.51 -10.25 -8.70
C VAL A 107 4.55 -9.43 -9.45
N ALA A 108 5.01 -9.90 -10.61
CA ALA A 108 5.96 -9.15 -11.43
C ALA A 108 5.38 -7.80 -11.90
N ALA A 109 4.12 -7.78 -12.34
CA ALA A 109 3.46 -6.54 -12.81
C ALA A 109 3.27 -5.51 -11.68
N MET A 110 2.93 -5.98 -10.47
CA MET A 110 2.80 -5.15 -9.27
C MET A 110 4.17 -4.64 -8.78
N LYS A 111 5.17 -5.51 -8.65
CA LYS A 111 6.52 -5.15 -8.19
C LYS A 111 7.23 -4.16 -9.12
N ARG A 112 7.11 -4.32 -10.44
CA ARG A 112 7.65 -3.34 -11.41
C ARG A 112 7.05 -1.95 -11.26
N ARG A 113 5.88 -1.84 -10.63
CA ARG A 113 5.20 -0.58 -10.31
C ARG A 113 5.40 -0.13 -8.86
N GLY A 114 6.30 -0.77 -8.12
CA GLY A 114 6.69 -0.38 -6.77
C GLY A 114 5.78 -0.90 -5.65
N MET A 115 4.90 -1.87 -5.94
CA MET A 115 4.14 -2.57 -4.90
C MET A 115 4.98 -3.70 -4.30
N ASP A 116 4.93 -3.83 -2.98
CA ASP A 116 5.47 -4.96 -2.24
C ASP A 116 4.40 -6.08 -2.17
N TRP A 117 4.82 -7.33 -2.07
CA TRP A 117 3.92 -8.50 -2.12
C TRP A 117 3.91 -9.25 -0.79
N GLY A 118 2.73 -9.53 -0.24
CA GLY A 118 2.57 -10.25 1.02
C GLY A 118 3.07 -11.70 0.99
N GLY A 119 3.22 -12.29 -0.20
CA GLY A 119 3.85 -13.60 -0.36
C GLY A 119 5.36 -13.63 -0.09
N ASP A 120 6.03 -12.47 -0.04
CA ASP A 120 7.46 -12.39 0.32
C ASP A 120 7.69 -12.38 1.84
N TRP A 121 6.63 -12.29 2.66
CA TRP A 121 6.77 -12.22 4.11
C TRP A 121 7.32 -13.52 4.69
N SER A 122 8.31 -13.42 5.58
CA SER A 122 8.94 -14.59 6.21
C SER A 122 8.03 -15.35 7.18
N ARG A 123 6.95 -14.71 7.65
CA ARG A 123 5.96 -15.29 8.56
C ARG A 123 4.58 -14.94 8.06
N PHE A 124 3.70 -15.94 8.01
CA PHE A 124 2.32 -15.82 7.53
C PHE A 124 2.22 -15.15 6.14
N PRO A 125 2.78 -15.77 5.07
CA PRO A 125 2.64 -15.24 3.73
C PRO A 125 1.18 -15.01 3.36
N ASP A 126 0.89 -13.82 2.83
CA ASP A 126 -0.45 -13.42 2.39
C ASP A 126 -0.44 -13.23 0.87
N TYR A 127 -0.78 -14.29 0.14
CA TYR A 127 -0.59 -14.35 -1.31
C TYR A 127 -1.47 -13.38 -2.11
N PRO A 128 -2.73 -13.11 -1.71
CA PRO A 128 -3.55 -12.06 -2.34
C PRO A 128 -3.06 -10.63 -2.11
N HIS A 129 -2.30 -10.39 -1.05
CA HIS A 129 -2.00 -9.04 -0.53
C HIS A 129 -0.87 -8.34 -1.29
N PHE A 130 -1.11 -7.09 -1.64
CA PHE A 130 -0.11 -6.16 -2.16
C PHE A 130 -0.22 -4.82 -1.43
N GLU A 131 0.92 -4.21 -1.11
CA GLU A 131 0.96 -2.88 -0.48
C GLU A 131 1.98 -1.95 -1.13
N LEU A 132 1.65 -0.66 -1.20
CA LEU A 132 2.55 0.33 -1.76
C LEU A 132 3.76 0.50 -0.85
N TYR A 133 3.55 0.59 0.46
CA TYR A 133 4.59 0.59 1.48
C TYR A 133 4.00 0.14 2.83
N ASP A 134 4.85 -0.34 3.74
CA ASP A 134 4.44 -0.75 5.08
C ASP A 134 4.19 0.47 6.00
N HIS A 135 3.02 1.09 5.84
CA HIS A 135 2.62 2.25 6.63
C HIS A 135 2.65 1.96 8.13
N VAL A 136 2.16 0.79 8.54
CA VAL A 136 2.05 0.42 9.96
C VAL A 136 3.43 0.42 10.63
N SER A 137 4.44 -0.20 10.00
CA SER A 137 5.81 -0.21 10.55
C SER A 137 6.48 1.16 10.47
N LEU A 138 6.30 1.88 9.37
CA LEU A 138 6.85 3.23 9.19
C LEU A 138 6.34 4.21 10.26
N ALA A 139 5.04 4.19 10.54
CA ALA A 139 4.41 5.06 11.53
C ALA A 139 4.86 4.75 12.97
N ARG A 140 5.13 3.47 13.29
CA ARG A 140 5.45 3.02 14.66
C ARG A 140 6.93 3.04 15.01
N HIS A 141 7.79 2.64 14.07
CA HIS A 141 9.17 2.25 14.40
C HIS A 141 10.23 3.15 13.76
N HIS A 142 9.86 3.96 12.77
CA HIS A 142 10.82 4.67 11.91
C HIS A 142 10.76 6.19 12.04
N VAL A 143 10.12 6.73 13.08
CA VAL A 143 10.09 8.17 13.34
C VAL A 143 11.53 8.68 13.58
N PRO A 144 12.05 9.65 12.78
CA PRO A 144 13.37 10.21 12.99
C PRO A 144 13.53 10.80 14.39
N LYS A 145 14.65 10.51 15.05
CA LYS A 145 14.97 11.08 16.38
C LYS A 145 15.47 12.52 16.22
N PRO A 146 15.29 13.39 17.23
CA PRO A 146 15.96 14.69 17.27
C PRO A 146 17.45 14.56 16.96
N GLY A 147 17.96 15.34 16.00
CA GLY A 147 19.35 15.27 15.53
C GLY A 147 19.67 14.20 14.48
N HIS A 148 18.76 13.27 14.19
CA HIS A 148 18.93 12.18 13.22
C HIS A 148 17.88 12.26 12.10
N TYR A 149 17.85 13.39 11.39
CA TYR A 149 16.85 13.66 10.35
C TYR A 149 17.26 13.12 8.98
N LEU A 150 16.28 12.81 8.13
CA LEU A 150 16.55 12.48 6.74
C LEU A 150 16.68 13.76 5.93
N ARG A 151 17.77 13.86 5.17
CA ARG A 151 18.13 14.98 4.31
C ARG A 151 19.14 14.51 3.27
N GLU A 152 19.52 15.40 2.36
CA GLU A 152 20.58 15.13 1.39
C GLU A 152 21.83 14.55 2.09
N ARG A 153 22.49 13.59 1.40
CA ARG A 153 23.69 12.88 1.84
C ARG A 153 23.50 11.84 2.96
N ILE A 154 22.30 11.67 3.52
CA ILE A 154 22.00 10.54 4.41
C ILE A 154 21.65 9.30 3.57
N GLN A 155 22.29 8.17 3.86
CA GLN A 155 22.00 6.89 3.24
C GLN A 155 20.94 6.14 4.06
N ALA A 156 19.69 6.22 3.62
CA ALA A 156 18.57 5.47 4.20
C ALA A 156 17.59 5.05 3.09
N PRO A 157 18.03 4.21 2.13
CA PRO A 157 17.29 3.96 0.89
C PRO A 157 15.86 3.47 1.13
N GLU A 158 15.63 2.58 2.08
CA GLU A 158 14.29 2.05 2.37
C GLU A 158 13.32 3.14 2.87
N LEU A 159 13.78 4.02 3.76
CA LEU A 159 12.96 5.14 4.24
C LEU A 159 12.73 6.18 3.15
N VAL A 160 13.73 6.41 2.30
CA VAL A 160 13.61 7.30 1.15
C VAL A 160 12.57 6.76 0.16
N ARG A 161 12.64 5.47 -0.19
CA ARG A 161 11.65 4.82 -1.07
C ARG A 161 10.24 4.95 -0.51
N ALA A 162 10.07 4.77 0.80
CA ALA A 162 8.76 4.95 1.43
C ALA A 162 8.22 6.39 1.28
N ILE A 163 9.07 7.41 1.47
CA ILE A 163 8.68 8.81 1.29
C ILE A 163 8.36 9.10 -0.19
N GLU A 164 9.19 8.64 -1.12
CA GLU A 164 8.95 8.78 -2.56
C GLU A 164 7.62 8.17 -2.95
N LYS A 165 7.36 6.92 -2.54
CA LYS A 165 6.08 6.24 -2.78
C LYS A 165 4.90 7.01 -2.17
N ARG A 166 5.04 7.49 -0.94
CA ARG A 166 4.02 8.29 -0.23
C ARG A 166 3.68 9.61 -0.92
N LEU A 167 4.68 10.26 -1.50
CA LEU A 167 4.55 11.52 -2.23
C LEU A 167 4.21 11.30 -3.71
N GLY A 168 4.09 10.05 -4.17
CA GLY A 168 3.78 9.73 -5.56
C GLY A 168 4.92 10.04 -6.53
N LEU A 169 6.16 10.02 -6.07
CA LEU A 169 7.36 10.28 -6.85
C LEU A 169 7.89 8.99 -7.50
N MET A 170 8.83 9.17 -8.44
CA MET A 170 9.67 8.09 -8.93
C MET A 170 10.52 7.55 -7.77
N VAL A 171 10.56 6.23 -7.62
CA VAL A 171 11.23 5.56 -6.50
C VAL A 171 12.71 5.34 -6.84
N THR A 172 13.59 6.24 -6.38
CA THR A 172 15.03 6.15 -6.59
C THR A 172 15.75 5.57 -5.38
N GLY A 173 15.21 5.78 -4.18
CA GLY A 173 15.91 5.50 -2.92
C GLY A 173 17.02 6.51 -2.61
N ILE A 174 17.08 7.64 -3.33
CA ILE A 174 18.10 8.68 -3.19
C ILE A 174 17.45 9.96 -2.69
N PHE A 175 18.00 10.54 -1.62
CA PHE A 175 17.57 11.83 -1.12
C PHE A 175 18.21 12.95 -1.97
N ASP A 176 17.60 13.21 -3.13
CA ASP A 176 18.05 14.20 -4.11
C ASP A 176 17.26 15.52 -4.03
N ILE A 177 17.63 16.48 -4.89
CA ILE A 177 16.97 17.80 -4.96
C ILE A 177 15.48 17.73 -5.33
N ARG A 178 15.05 16.69 -6.07
CA ARG A 178 13.63 16.52 -6.42
C ARG A 178 12.85 16.10 -5.18
N LEU A 179 13.39 15.17 -4.40
CA LEU A 179 12.80 14.78 -3.12
C LEU A 179 12.80 15.95 -2.13
N THR A 180 13.90 16.70 -2.02
CA THR A 180 13.97 17.90 -1.16
C THR A 180 12.85 18.89 -1.50
N ARG A 181 12.64 19.19 -2.79
CA ARG A 181 11.56 20.10 -3.24
C ARG A 181 10.16 19.54 -2.95
N ALA A 182 9.95 18.25 -3.14
CA ALA A 182 8.68 17.61 -2.83
C ALA A 182 8.37 17.64 -1.33
N ILE A 183 9.39 17.44 -0.48
CA ILE A 183 9.26 17.55 0.97
C ILE A 183 8.93 18.99 1.37
N GLN A 184 9.59 19.99 0.78
CA GLN A 184 9.29 21.40 1.03
C GLN A 184 7.82 21.74 0.67
N ALA A 185 7.35 21.30 -0.50
CA ALA A 185 5.95 21.48 -0.91
C ALA A 185 4.97 20.78 0.05
N PHE A 186 5.32 19.57 0.50
CA PHE A 186 4.54 18.83 1.49
C PHE A 186 4.52 19.54 2.85
N GLN A 187 5.66 20.05 3.32
CA GLN A 187 5.77 20.82 4.56
C GLN A 187 4.91 22.09 4.51
N GLN A 188 4.97 22.81 3.38
CA GLN A 188 4.17 24.02 3.17
C GLN A 188 2.66 23.73 3.26
N THR A 189 2.18 22.74 2.52
CA THR A 189 0.75 22.33 2.55
C THR A 189 0.34 21.75 3.90
N SER A 190 1.28 21.15 4.62
CA SER A 190 1.09 20.60 5.97
C SER A 190 1.22 21.62 7.11
N ARG A 191 1.53 22.88 6.80
CA ARG A 191 1.78 23.97 7.77
C ARG A 191 2.92 23.64 8.76
N LEU A 192 4.01 23.08 8.24
CA LEU A 192 5.24 22.80 8.95
C LEU A 192 6.34 23.79 8.55
N ALA A 193 7.47 23.79 9.26
CA ALA A 193 8.68 24.47 8.81
C ALA A 193 9.11 23.92 7.43
N VAL A 194 9.40 24.81 6.48
CA VAL A 194 9.72 24.47 5.09
C VAL A 194 11.24 24.44 4.92
N ASP A 195 11.87 23.40 5.47
CA ASP A 195 13.33 23.23 5.49
C ASP A 195 13.82 22.09 4.57
N GLY A 196 12.91 21.29 3.99
CA GLY A 196 13.26 20.14 3.16
C GLY A 196 13.85 18.96 3.94
N ILE A 197 13.82 19.01 5.27
CA ILE A 197 14.36 18.01 6.17
C ILE A 197 13.22 17.18 6.76
N VAL A 198 13.34 15.86 6.74
CA VAL A 198 12.36 14.96 7.37
C VAL A 198 12.75 14.71 8.82
N GLY A 199 12.27 15.58 9.70
CA GLY A 199 12.27 15.37 11.15
C GLY A 199 11.00 14.68 11.67
N PRO A 200 10.88 14.51 13.00
CA PRO A 200 9.73 13.82 13.60
C PRO A 200 8.37 14.40 13.21
N GLN A 201 8.25 15.72 13.08
CA GLN A 201 6.99 16.38 12.72
C GLN A 201 6.58 16.08 11.27
N THR A 202 7.51 16.22 10.31
CA THR A 202 7.30 15.88 8.91
C THR A 202 6.96 14.40 8.76
N TRP A 203 7.67 13.52 9.47
CA TRP A 203 7.42 12.07 9.43
C TRP A 203 6.01 11.70 9.90
N ARG A 204 5.57 12.22 11.05
CA ARG A 204 4.22 11.95 11.59
C ARG A 204 3.11 12.47 10.68
N ARG A 205 3.40 13.48 9.85
CA ARG A 205 2.44 13.98 8.86
C ARG A 205 2.41 13.13 7.59
N LEU A 206 3.56 12.61 7.16
CA LEU A 206 3.66 11.65 6.06
C LEU A 206 3.00 10.31 6.43
N PHE A 207 3.30 9.80 7.62
CA PHE A 207 2.90 8.49 8.13
C PHE A 207 2.23 8.61 9.50
N PRO A 208 0.98 9.11 9.56
CA PRO A 208 0.25 9.19 10.83
C PRO A 208 0.00 7.79 11.40
N VAL A 209 0.26 7.61 12.70
CA VAL A 209 -0.40 6.56 13.48
C VAL A 209 -1.88 6.91 13.49
N SER A 210 -2.77 5.96 13.15
CA SER A 210 -4.21 6.22 13.05
C SER A 210 -4.74 7.07 14.23
N PRO A 211 -5.68 7.99 14.00
CA PRO A 211 -6.31 8.76 15.08
C PRO A 211 -7.03 7.85 16.09
#